data_AF-A0A822H8Q2-F1
#
_entry.id   AF-A0A822H8Q2-F1
#
_cell.length_a   1.000
_cell.length_b   1.000
_cell.length_c   1.000
_cell.angle_alpha   90.00
_cell.angle_beta   90.00
_cell.angle_gamma   90.00
#
_symmetry.space_group_name_H-M   'P 1'
#
loop_
_entity.id
_entity.type
_entity.pdbx_description
1 polymer ?
#
loop_
_entity_poly.entity_id
_entity_poly.type
_entity_poly.pdbx_seq_one_letter_code
_entity_poly.pdbx_strand_id
1 'polypeptide(L)'
;FLLASIGATFQIDSCEYNAKEDLWHIKVHASDKDADLAAEYIEYQKKKMTESNIALIFGNLLLEMDEYAKAERYFDTILNSSNPNNEEIACIFFNFGRTHRLKGEFDRVINYYHRAYDLHINARPERLASAGKTLNGLGVVYSELWRQMKAEECFLQAMELYKISIPKNHVDVAGTLINLGTIDCDRKH
;
A
#
# COMPACT_ATOMS: atom_id res chain seq x y z
N PHE A 1 -12.55 7.19 -5.16
CA PHE A 1 -13.35 8.20 -4.45
C PHE A 1 -12.84 8.36 -3.02
N LEU A 2 -11.88 9.27 -2.81
CA LEU A 2 -11.54 9.83 -1.50
C LEU A 2 -10.76 11.16 -1.66
N LEU A 3 -11.15 11.96 -2.65
CA LEU A 3 -10.57 13.28 -2.92
C LEU A 3 -11.52 14.44 -2.62
N ALA A 4 -12.64 14.19 -1.93
CA ALA A 4 -13.53 15.24 -1.48
C ALA A 4 -14.26 14.81 -0.21
N SER A 5 -13.58 14.95 0.93
CA SER A 5 -14.31 15.21 2.16
C SER A 5 -14.76 16.67 2.07
N ILE A 6 -16.06 16.91 2.07
CA ILE A 6 -16.61 18.24 2.34
C ILE A 6 -16.15 18.58 3.76
N GLY A 7 -15.09 19.39 3.86
CA GLY A 7 -14.32 19.61 5.09
C GLY A 7 -12.80 19.41 4.96
N ALA A 8 -12.25 19.08 3.79
CA ALA A 8 -10.81 18.97 3.58
C ALA A 8 -10.14 20.34 3.58
N THR A 9 -9.18 20.54 4.49
CA THR A 9 -8.38 21.77 4.67
C THR A 9 -7.40 22.02 3.51
N PHE A 10 -7.14 21.01 2.68
CA PHE A 10 -6.23 21.08 1.55
C PHE A 10 -6.57 20.06 0.44
N GLN A 11 -6.13 20.36 -0.78
CA GLN A 11 -6.19 19.55 -1.99
C GLN A 11 -4.79 19.46 -2.61
N ILE A 12 -4.41 18.29 -3.13
CA ILE A 12 -3.15 18.12 -3.87
C ILE A 12 -3.42 18.40 -5.34
N ASP A 13 -2.71 19.39 -5.89
CA ASP A 13 -2.88 19.87 -7.27
C ASP A 13 -1.98 19.12 -8.24
N SER A 14 -0.70 18.95 -7.89
CA SER A 14 0.28 18.29 -8.75
C SER A 14 1.42 17.67 -7.97
N CYS A 15 2.07 16.71 -8.62
CA CYS A 15 3.17 15.94 -8.07
C CYS A 15 4.21 15.69 -9.16
N GLU A 16 5.36 16.35 -9.05
CA GLU A 16 6.40 16.40 -10.09
C GLU A 16 7.78 16.08 -9.51
N TYR A 17 8.58 15.29 -10.23
CA TYR A 17 9.96 15.01 -9.83
C TYR A 17 10.92 16.00 -10.48
N ASN A 18 11.67 16.72 -9.66
CA ASN A 18 12.76 17.58 -10.11
C ASN A 18 14.09 16.81 -10.08
N ALA A 19 14.50 16.31 -11.25
CA ALA A 19 15.74 15.56 -11.42
C ALA A 19 17.03 16.36 -11.13
N LYS A 20 16.98 17.70 -11.13
CA LYS A 20 18.17 18.53 -10.81
C LYS A 20 18.43 18.62 -9.32
N GLU A 21 17.36 18.60 -8.53
CA GLU A 21 17.42 18.74 -7.08
C GLU A 21 17.31 17.39 -6.37
N ASP A 22 16.99 16.33 -7.12
CA ASP A 22 16.64 15.01 -6.59
C ASP A 22 15.49 15.07 -5.57
N LEU A 23 14.50 15.91 -5.87
CA LEU A 23 13.36 16.18 -4.99
C LEU A 23 12.03 16.08 -5.73
N TRP A 24 11.02 15.58 -5.03
CA TRP A 24 9.64 15.67 -5.49
C TRP A 24 8.98 16.95 -5.00
N HIS A 25 8.36 17.67 -5.93
CA HIS A 25 7.60 18.87 -5.68
C HIS A 25 6.12 18.50 -5.66
N ILE A 26 5.48 18.68 -4.51
CA ILE A 26 4.04 18.50 -4.33
C ILE A 26 3.41 19.87 -4.23
N LYS A 27 2.55 20.21 -5.19
CA LYS A 27 1.74 21.41 -5.10
C LYS A 27 0.46 21.08 -4.35
N VAL A 28 0.22 21.81 -3.27
CA VAL A 28 -0.97 21.67 -2.43
C VAL A 28 -1.70 23.02 -2.43
N HIS A 29 -3.01 22.98 -2.67
CA HIS A 29 -3.92 24.09 -2.48
C HIS A 29 -4.58 23.97 -1.10
N ALA A 30 -4.60 25.05 -0.31
CA ALA A 30 -5.27 25.10 0.99
C ALA A 30 -6.15 26.35 1.07
N SER A 31 -7.22 26.31 1.88
CA SER A 31 -8.03 27.50 2.14
C SER A 31 -7.24 28.56 2.91
N ASP A 32 -7.43 29.84 2.58
CA ASP A 32 -6.67 30.98 3.12
C ASP A 32 -6.59 31.06 4.67
N LYS A 33 -7.54 30.44 5.39
CA LYS A 33 -7.56 30.43 6.87
C LYS A 33 -6.64 29.39 7.51
N ASP A 34 -6.11 28.44 6.74
CA ASP A 34 -5.44 27.25 7.27
C ASP A 34 -4.06 26.98 6.64
N ALA A 35 -3.53 27.91 5.83
CA ALA A 35 -2.24 27.75 5.16
C ALA A 35 -1.07 27.58 6.15
N ASP A 36 -1.10 28.33 7.27
CA ASP A 36 -0.11 28.22 8.34
C ASP A 36 -0.23 26.87 9.07
N LEU A 37 -1.45 26.39 9.28
CA LEU A 37 -1.72 25.09 9.90
C LEU A 37 -1.26 23.94 9.00
N ALA A 38 -1.43 24.06 7.69
CA ALA A 38 -0.93 23.12 6.70
C ALA A 38 0.60 23.10 6.66
N ALA A 39 1.25 24.26 6.72
CA ALA A 39 2.71 24.36 6.78
C ALA A 39 3.27 23.74 8.07
N GLU A 40 2.69 24.06 9.24
CA GLU A 40 3.08 23.49 10.53
C GLU A 40 2.84 21.97 10.57
N TYR A 41 1.73 21.49 10.02
CA TYR A 41 1.46 20.06 9.89
C TYR A 41 2.46 19.36 8.97
N ILE A 42 2.78 19.94 7.81
CA ILE A 42 3.79 19.39 6.89
C ILE A 42 5.16 19.34 7.58
N GLU A 43 5.54 20.38 8.32
CA GLU A 43 6.81 20.43 9.05
C GLU A 43 6.84 19.44 10.23
N TYR A 44 5.74 19.31 10.98
CA TYR A 44 5.57 18.32 12.03
C TYR A 44 5.68 16.89 11.48
N GLN A 45 5.04 16.60 10.36
CA GLN A 45 5.13 15.29 9.70
C GLN A 45 6.55 15.06 9.16
N LYS A 46 7.19 16.04 8.51
CA LYS A 46 8.60 15.96 8.08
C LYS A 46 9.55 15.64 9.25
N LYS A 47 9.31 16.21 10.42
CA LYS A 47 10.15 16.03 11.62
C LYS A 47 9.95 14.66 12.30
N LYS A 48 8.77 14.08 12.17
CA LYS A 48 8.39 12.81 12.81
C LYS A 48 8.56 11.59 11.89
N MET A 49 8.49 11.81 10.58
CA MET A 49 8.61 10.74 9.60
C MET A 49 10.07 10.42 9.33
N THR A 50 10.43 9.14 9.44
CA THR A 50 11.65 8.61 8.83
C THR A 50 11.54 8.76 7.30
N GLU A 51 12.67 8.87 6.60
CA GLU A 51 12.72 8.98 5.13
C GLU A 51 11.88 7.89 4.45
N SER A 52 11.88 6.67 4.99
CA SER A 52 11.10 5.53 4.51
C SER A 52 9.59 5.67 4.68
N ASN A 53 9.09 6.38 5.70
CA ASN A 53 7.66 6.61 5.87
C ASN A 53 7.15 7.69 4.89
N ILE A 54 7.95 8.73 4.62
CA ILE A 54 7.64 9.72 3.58
C ILE A 54 7.57 9.02 2.22
N ALA A 55 8.51 8.12 1.97
CA ALA A 55 8.58 7.34 0.75
C ALA A 55 7.32 6.50 0.48
N LEU A 56 6.82 5.78 1.48
CA LEU A 56 5.62 4.96 1.30
C LEU A 56 4.36 5.82 1.11
N ILE A 57 4.24 6.94 1.83
CA ILE A 57 3.10 7.85 1.69
C ILE A 57 3.08 8.46 0.30
N PHE A 58 4.23 8.91 -0.17
CA PHE A 58 4.36 9.58 -1.45
C PHE A 58 4.11 8.64 -2.64
N GLY A 59 4.69 7.44 -2.61
CA GLY A 59 4.40 6.44 -3.64
C GLY A 59 2.92 6.06 -3.68
N ASN A 60 2.26 5.96 -2.53
CA ASN A 60 0.81 5.74 -2.47
C ASN A 60 0.01 6.89 -3.08
N LEU A 61 0.39 8.14 -2.81
CA LEU A 61 -0.25 9.30 -3.40
C LEU A 61 -0.16 9.26 -4.94
N LEU A 62 1.01 8.92 -5.48
CA LEU A 62 1.19 8.77 -6.92
C LEU A 62 0.28 7.68 -7.51
N LEU A 63 0.05 6.57 -6.77
CA LEU A 63 -0.89 5.53 -7.17
C LEU A 63 -2.33 6.04 -7.21
N GLU A 64 -2.76 6.81 -6.20
CA GLU A 64 -4.11 7.40 -6.16
C GLU A 64 -4.33 8.47 -7.24
N MET A 65 -3.26 9.06 -7.76
CA MET A 65 -3.27 10.00 -8.89
C MET A 65 -3.18 9.31 -10.27
N ASP A 66 -3.22 7.98 -10.31
CA ASP A 66 -3.00 7.17 -11.53
C ASP A 66 -1.62 7.38 -12.20
N GLU A 67 -0.66 7.93 -11.46
CA GLU A 67 0.71 8.23 -11.91
C GLU A 67 1.64 7.02 -11.69
N TYR A 68 1.26 5.86 -12.25
CA TYR A 68 1.89 4.57 -11.95
C TYR A 68 3.39 4.50 -12.30
N ALA A 69 3.79 5.08 -13.43
CA ALA A 69 5.20 5.10 -13.86
C ALA A 69 6.07 5.96 -12.93
N LYS A 70 5.50 7.05 -12.38
CA LYS A 70 6.18 7.88 -11.38
C LYS A 70 6.31 7.13 -10.06
N ALA A 71 5.26 6.41 -9.64
CA ALA A 71 5.28 5.59 -8.43
C ALA A 71 6.39 4.51 -8.51
N GLU A 72 6.48 3.80 -9.63
CA GLU A 72 7.51 2.77 -9.84
C GLU A 72 8.93 3.35 -9.78
N ARG A 73 9.19 4.44 -10.52
CA ARG A 73 10.50 5.11 -10.46
C ARG A 73 10.86 5.52 -9.05
N TYR A 74 9.88 6.01 -8.29
CA TYR A 74 10.11 6.40 -6.92
C TYR A 74 10.43 5.20 -6.03
N PHE A 75 9.66 4.12 -6.12
CA PHE A 75 9.96 2.88 -5.42
C PHE A 75 11.35 2.32 -5.77
N ASP A 76 11.75 2.39 -7.04
CA ASP A 76 13.10 2.01 -7.49
C ASP A 76 14.20 2.87 -6.85
N THR A 77 14.00 4.19 -6.72
CA THR A 77 15.01 5.05 -6.05
C THR A 77 15.26 4.62 -4.61
N ILE A 78 14.20 4.20 -3.89
CA ILE A 78 14.33 3.76 -2.49
C ILE A 78 14.97 2.38 -2.40
N LEU A 79 14.60 1.45 -3.28
CA LEU A 79 15.23 0.12 -3.34
C LEU A 79 16.73 0.20 -3.67
N ASN A 80 17.14 1.17 -4.48
CA ASN A 80 18.54 1.37 -4.87
C ASN A 80 19.31 2.30 -3.93
N SER A 81 18.71 2.73 -2.81
CA SER A 81 19.41 3.52 -1.80
C SER A 81 20.54 2.73 -1.13
N SER A 82 21.47 3.41 -0.46
CA SER A 82 22.70 2.78 0.05
C SER A 82 22.48 1.73 1.14
N ASN A 83 21.32 1.70 1.81
CA ASN A 83 21.03 0.73 2.87
C ASN A 83 19.52 0.57 3.17
N PRO A 84 18.71 0.05 2.22
CA PRO A 84 17.29 -0.17 2.47
C PRO A 84 17.10 -1.28 3.51
N ASN A 85 16.31 -1.01 4.54
CA ASN A 85 15.99 -2.04 5.52
C ASN A 85 14.95 -3.02 4.93
N ASN A 86 15.03 -4.30 5.29
CA ASN A 86 14.11 -5.35 4.85
C ASN A 86 12.62 -4.99 5.03
N GLU A 87 12.30 -4.22 6.06
CA GLU A 87 10.94 -3.74 6.28
C GLU A 87 10.47 -2.77 5.19
N GLU A 88 11.34 -1.85 4.79
CA GLU A 88 11.07 -0.87 3.73
C GLU A 88 10.94 -1.58 2.40
N ILE A 89 11.84 -2.53 2.12
CA ILE A 89 11.81 -3.38 0.93
C ILE A 89 10.48 -4.15 0.85
N ALA A 90 10.02 -4.71 1.97
CA ALA A 90 8.75 -5.43 2.02
C ALA A 90 7.56 -4.53 1.65
N CYS A 91 7.50 -3.35 2.24
CA CYS A 91 6.48 -2.36 1.93
C CYS A 91 6.55 -1.89 0.47
N ILE A 92 7.75 -1.72 -0.09
CA ILE A 92 7.94 -1.36 -1.49
C ILE A 92 7.44 -2.47 -2.41
N PHE A 93 7.80 -3.73 -2.17
CA PHE A 93 7.28 -4.85 -2.96
C PHE A 93 5.76 -4.96 -2.87
N PHE A 94 5.18 -4.72 -1.70
CA PHE A 94 3.72 -4.64 -1.58
C PHE A 94 3.13 -3.54 -2.48
N ASN A 95 3.74 -2.37 -2.55
CA ASN A 95 3.25 -1.29 -3.41
C ASN A 95 3.53 -1.51 -4.91
N PHE A 96 4.65 -2.15 -5.27
CA PHE A 96 4.84 -2.63 -6.65
C PHE A 96 3.74 -3.59 -7.05
N GLY A 97 3.40 -4.56 -6.20
CA GLY A 97 2.28 -5.48 -6.47
C GLY A 97 0.96 -4.74 -6.69
N ARG A 98 0.65 -3.72 -5.87
CA ARG A 98 -0.52 -2.86 -6.10
C ARG A 98 -0.46 -2.13 -7.44
N THR A 99 0.69 -1.55 -7.77
CA THR A 99 0.91 -0.79 -9.01
C THR A 99 0.69 -1.67 -10.24
N HIS A 100 1.30 -2.85 -10.26
CA HIS A 100 1.17 -3.80 -11.37
C HIS A 100 -0.24 -4.40 -11.45
N ARG A 101 -0.97 -4.51 -10.34
CA ARG A 101 -2.38 -4.94 -10.37
C ARG A 101 -3.26 -3.91 -11.07
N LEU A 102 -3.05 -2.61 -10.78
CA LEU A 102 -3.74 -1.53 -11.48
C LEU A 102 -3.43 -1.50 -12.98
N LYS A 103 -2.24 -1.96 -13.39
CA LYS A 103 -1.85 -2.16 -14.79
C LYS A 103 -2.34 -3.48 -15.42
N GLY A 104 -2.93 -4.40 -14.64
CA GLY A 104 -3.36 -5.72 -15.11
C GLY A 104 -2.22 -6.73 -15.31
N GLU A 105 -1.02 -6.47 -14.80
CA GLU A 105 0.17 -7.29 -14.98
C GLU A 105 0.29 -8.37 -13.90
N PHE A 106 -0.69 -9.28 -13.84
CA PHE A 106 -0.90 -10.19 -12.69
C PHE A 106 0.29 -11.09 -12.33
N ASP A 107 1.10 -11.54 -13.30
CA ASP A 107 2.29 -12.35 -13.02
C ASP A 107 3.33 -11.58 -12.20
N ARG A 108 3.50 -10.28 -12.47
CA ARG A 108 4.38 -9.40 -11.69
C ARG A 108 3.80 -9.18 -10.29
N VAL A 109 2.48 -9.01 -10.18
CA VAL A 109 1.81 -8.84 -8.89
C VAL A 109 2.08 -10.02 -7.97
N ILE A 110 1.89 -11.25 -8.48
CA ILE A 110 2.15 -12.48 -7.73
C ILE A 110 3.61 -12.52 -7.26
N ASN A 111 4.57 -12.19 -8.13
CA ASN A 111 5.98 -12.17 -7.76
C ASN A 111 6.28 -11.17 -6.64
N TYR A 112 5.80 -9.93 -6.78
CA TYR A 112 6.04 -8.88 -5.81
C TYR A 112 5.37 -9.16 -4.46
N TYR A 113 4.12 -9.62 -4.46
CA TYR A 113 3.45 -9.98 -3.22
C TYR A 113 4.10 -11.18 -2.52
N HIS A 114 4.62 -12.17 -3.24
CA HIS A 114 5.39 -13.24 -2.59
C HIS A 114 6.67 -12.71 -1.92
N ARG A 115 7.43 -11.84 -2.60
CA ARG A 115 8.62 -11.21 -1.99
C ARG A 115 8.28 -10.36 -0.76
N ALA A 116 7.19 -9.59 -0.82
CA ALA A 116 6.71 -8.81 0.32
C ALA A 116 6.29 -9.72 1.49
N TYR A 117 5.58 -10.82 1.19
CA TYR A 117 5.15 -11.79 2.19
C TYR A 117 6.36 -12.42 2.89
N ASP A 118 7.33 -12.90 2.13
CA ASP A 118 8.54 -13.55 2.65
C ASP A 118 9.32 -12.63 3.58
N LEU A 119 9.41 -11.33 3.27
CA LEU A 119 10.07 -10.37 4.14
C LEU A 119 9.23 -10.05 5.39
N HIS A 120 7.91 -9.92 5.26
CA HIS A 120 7.04 -9.62 6.40
C HIS A 120 6.92 -10.79 7.39
N ILE A 121 6.80 -12.03 6.90
CA ILE A 121 6.62 -13.23 7.74
C ILE A 121 7.89 -13.59 8.51
N ASN A 122 9.07 -13.33 7.93
CA ASN A 122 10.37 -13.56 8.54
C ASN A 122 10.89 -12.36 9.35
N ALA A 123 10.08 -11.29 9.47
CA ALA A 123 10.42 -10.13 10.28
C ALA A 123 10.00 -10.34 11.75
N ARG A 124 9.75 -9.24 12.47
CA ARG A 124 9.30 -9.27 13.87
C ARG A 124 7.81 -9.60 13.97
N PRO A 125 7.32 -10.14 15.11
CA PRO A 125 5.91 -10.53 15.28
C PRO A 125 4.89 -9.43 14.96
N GLU A 126 5.23 -8.15 15.14
CA GLU A 126 4.36 -7.02 14.82
C GLU A 126 4.07 -6.91 13.31
N ARG A 127 4.87 -7.56 12.46
CA ARG A 127 4.72 -7.58 10.99
C ARG A 127 3.82 -8.69 10.47
N LEU A 128 3.36 -9.61 11.33
CA LEU A 128 2.41 -10.65 10.95
C LEU A 128 1.13 -10.06 10.33
N ALA A 129 0.67 -8.90 10.80
CA ALA A 129 -0.46 -8.20 10.19
C ALA A 129 -0.17 -7.75 8.74
N SER A 130 1.06 -7.30 8.48
CA SER A 130 1.48 -6.90 7.12
C SER A 130 1.64 -8.12 6.19
N ALA A 131 2.12 -9.25 6.71
CA ALA A 131 2.13 -10.52 5.99
C ALA A 131 0.69 -10.98 5.65
N GLY A 132 -0.24 -10.88 6.61
CA GLY A 132 -1.67 -11.16 6.37
C GLY A 132 -2.27 -10.26 5.29
N LYS A 133 -1.96 -8.97 5.30
CA LYS A 133 -2.41 -8.01 4.27
C LYS A 133 -1.90 -8.37 2.88
N THR A 134 -0.65 -8.84 2.82
CA THR A 134 -0.04 -9.29 1.57
C THR A 134 -0.71 -10.56 1.03
N LEU A 135 -1.01 -11.53 1.90
CA LEU A 135 -1.78 -12.72 1.55
C LEU A 135 -3.19 -12.38 1.08
N ASN A 136 -3.89 -11.46 1.75
CA ASN A 136 -5.19 -10.99 1.27
C ASN A 136 -5.07 -10.34 -0.13
N GLY A 137 -3.99 -9.59 -0.38
CA GLY A 137 -3.68 -9.07 -1.72
C GLY A 137 -3.50 -10.18 -2.77
N LEU A 138 -2.75 -11.25 -2.45
CA LEU A 138 -2.60 -12.43 -3.31
C LEU A 138 -3.93 -13.12 -3.56
N GLY A 139 -4.77 -13.26 -2.52
CA GLY A 139 -6.08 -13.89 -2.64
C GLY A 139 -6.97 -13.15 -3.64
N VAL A 140 -7.00 -11.81 -3.56
CA VAL A 140 -7.73 -10.98 -4.51
C VAL A 140 -7.23 -11.19 -5.95
N VAL A 141 -5.91 -11.21 -6.15
CA VAL A 141 -5.32 -11.42 -7.49
C VAL A 141 -5.63 -12.80 -8.04
N TYR A 142 -5.60 -13.85 -7.20
CA TYR A 142 -5.98 -15.18 -7.63
C TYR A 142 -7.48 -15.28 -7.96
N SER A 143 -8.34 -14.55 -7.25
CA SER A 143 -9.76 -14.46 -7.56
C SER A 143 -10.00 -13.76 -8.91
N GLU A 144 -9.30 -12.66 -9.20
CA GLU A 144 -9.32 -11.97 -10.51
C GLU A 144 -8.86 -12.86 -11.67
N LEU A 145 -7.98 -13.83 -11.38
CA LEU A 145 -7.53 -14.85 -12.33
C LEU A 145 -8.41 -16.10 -12.37
N TRP A 146 -9.58 -16.10 -11.71
CA TRP A 146 -10.50 -17.24 -11.61
C TRP A 146 -9.90 -18.49 -10.94
N ARG A 147 -8.84 -18.33 -10.15
CA ARG A 147 -8.16 -19.40 -9.41
C ARG A 147 -8.70 -19.48 -7.97
N GLN A 148 -9.99 -19.80 -7.83
CA GLN A 148 -10.70 -19.67 -6.56
C GLN A 148 -10.12 -20.50 -5.40
N MET A 149 -9.63 -21.72 -5.66
CA MET A 149 -8.98 -22.53 -4.60
C MET A 149 -7.74 -21.84 -4.03
N LYS A 150 -6.88 -21.26 -4.89
CA LYS A 150 -5.69 -20.52 -4.45
C LYS A 150 -6.07 -19.23 -3.73
N ALA A 151 -7.13 -18.56 -4.19
CA ALA A 151 -7.63 -17.36 -3.53
C ALA A 151 -8.07 -17.65 -2.09
N GLU A 152 -8.86 -18.70 -1.91
CA GLU A 152 -9.33 -19.16 -0.60
C GLU A 152 -8.18 -19.56 0.32
N GLU A 153 -7.20 -20.33 -0.18
CA GLU A 153 -5.99 -20.68 0.58
C GLU A 153 -5.27 -19.43 1.11
N CYS A 154 -5.07 -18.42 0.26
CA CYS A 154 -4.46 -17.16 0.66
C CYS A 154 -5.28 -16.42 1.71
N PHE A 155 -6.60 -16.33 1.56
CA PHE A 155 -7.47 -15.67 2.53
C PHE A 155 -7.52 -16.39 3.89
N LEU A 156 -7.54 -17.73 3.89
CA LEU A 156 -7.49 -18.52 5.12
C LEU A 156 -6.15 -18.34 5.84
N GLN A 157 -5.03 -18.36 5.11
CA GLN A 157 -3.72 -18.06 5.70
C GLN A 157 -3.64 -16.64 6.26
N ALA A 158 -4.22 -15.64 5.57
CA ALA A 158 -4.30 -14.28 6.08
C ALA A 158 -5.08 -14.20 7.39
N MET A 159 -6.21 -14.91 7.49
CA MET A 159 -7.02 -14.99 8.72
C MET A 159 -6.26 -15.59 9.89
N GLU A 160 -5.45 -16.63 9.67
CA GLU A 160 -4.62 -17.20 10.74
C GLU A 160 -3.59 -16.22 11.27
N LEU A 161 -2.96 -15.42 10.39
CA LEU A 161 -2.04 -14.38 10.82
C LEU A 161 -2.76 -13.28 11.60
N TYR A 162 -3.93 -12.84 11.12
CA TYR A 162 -4.68 -11.79 11.77
C TYR A 162 -5.19 -12.17 13.17
N LYS A 163 -5.59 -13.44 13.38
CA LYS A 163 -5.97 -13.94 14.71
C LYS A 163 -4.88 -13.74 15.76
N ILE A 164 -3.62 -13.80 15.35
CA ILE A 164 -2.45 -13.68 16.23
C ILE A 164 -2.04 -12.22 16.40
N SER A 165 -2.18 -11.40 15.35
CA SER A 165 -1.53 -10.09 15.30
C SER A 165 -2.45 -8.89 15.57
N ILE A 166 -3.77 -9.01 15.37
CA ILE A 166 -4.69 -7.87 15.45
C ILE A 166 -6.05 -8.22 16.08
N PRO A 167 -6.78 -7.23 16.63
CA PRO A 167 -8.14 -7.44 17.15
C PRO A 167 -9.13 -7.95 16.10
N LYS A 168 -10.10 -8.76 16.52
CA LYS A 168 -11.12 -9.36 15.63
C LYS A 168 -11.97 -8.33 14.87
N ASN A 169 -12.13 -7.12 15.39
CA ASN A 169 -12.92 -6.04 14.79
C ASN A 169 -12.10 -5.13 13.85
N HIS A 170 -10.86 -5.51 13.52
CA HIS A 170 -10.02 -4.75 12.61
C HIS A 170 -10.55 -4.80 11.16
N VAL A 171 -10.38 -3.70 10.41
CA VAL A 171 -10.89 -3.57 9.03
C VAL A 171 -10.36 -4.65 8.09
N ASP A 172 -9.09 -5.05 8.26
CA ASP A 172 -8.47 -6.10 7.44
C ASP A 172 -9.10 -7.48 7.67
N VAL A 173 -9.56 -7.77 8.91
CA VAL A 173 -10.29 -9.01 9.24
C VAL A 173 -11.64 -9.00 8.52
N ALA A 174 -12.36 -7.88 8.58
CA ALA A 174 -13.64 -7.73 7.90
C ALA A 174 -13.51 -7.88 6.38
N GLY A 175 -12.50 -7.25 5.78
CA GLY A 175 -12.23 -7.37 4.34
C GLY A 175 -11.95 -8.80 3.90
N THR A 176 -11.15 -9.54 4.68
CA THR A 176 -10.82 -10.94 4.38
C THR A 176 -12.03 -11.86 4.51
N LEU A 177 -12.89 -11.63 5.52
CA LEU A 177 -14.14 -12.39 5.69
C LEU A 177 -15.13 -12.14 4.55
N ILE A 178 -15.23 -10.90 4.05
CA ILE A 178 -16.06 -10.57 2.88
C ILE A 178 -15.58 -11.37 1.67
N ASN A 179 -14.26 -11.37 1.40
CA ASN A 179 -13.68 -12.09 0.28
C ASN A 179 -13.93 -13.61 0.36
N LEU A 180 -13.77 -14.22 1.54
CA LEU A 180 -14.11 -15.63 1.77
C LEU A 180 -15.60 -15.90 1.53
N GLY A 181 -16.47 -15.03 2.01
CA GLY A 181 -17.91 -15.12 1.79
C GLY A 181 -18.29 -15.07 0.31
N THR A 182 -17.61 -14.24 -0.50
CA THR A 182 -17.80 -14.20 -1.95
C THR A 182 -17.43 -15.53 -2.61
N ILE A 183 -16.28 -16.10 -2.26
CA ILE A 183 -15.86 -17.42 -2.79
C ILE A 183 -16.88 -18.51 -2.44
N ASP A 184 -17.38 -18.53 -1.20
CA ASP A 184 -18.35 -19.53 -0.75
C ASP A 184 -19.72 -19.37 -1.42
N CYS A 185 -20.13 -18.14 -1.75
CA CYS A 185 -21.35 -17.88 -2.52
C CYS A 185 -21.23 -18.39 -3.96
N ASP A 186 -20.08 -18.14 -4.60
CA ASP A 186 -19.80 -18.59 -5.96
C ASP A 186 -19.74 -20.12 -6.07
N ARG A 187 -19.30 -20.81 -5.00
CA ARG A 187 -19.28 -22.27 -4.92
C ARG A 187 -20.67 -22.91 -4.83
N LYS A 188 -21.67 -22.17 -4.37
CA LYS A 188 -23.05 -22.66 -4.15
C LYS A 188 -23.97 -22.51 -5.36
N HIS A 189 -23.48 -21.95 -6.46
CA HIS A 189 -24.18 -21.80 -7.73
C HIS A 189 -23.51 -22.65 -8.82
#